data_AF-A0A183CYZ8-F1
#
_entry.id   AF-A0A183CYZ8-F1
#
_cell.length_a   1.000
_cell.length_b   1.000
_cell.length_c   1.000
_cell.angle_alpha   90.00
_cell.angle_beta   90.00
_cell.angle_gamma   90.00
#
_symmetry.space_group_name_H-M   'P 1'
#
loop_
_entity.id
_entity.type
_entity.pdbx_description
1 polymer ?
#
loop_
_entity_poly.entity_id
_entity_poly.type
_entity_poly.pdbx_seq_one_letter_code
_entity_poly.pdbx_strand_id
1 'polypeptide(L)'
;MKAVVQLNCEHQTCMECFTTYLKTAFTENQFRFFPQNGYTVGCPVYGCSGCVVDTHCFYLLGKSGYEDYQRQAVERLVSMEQDGLFCPRTHCGAAFFWDFSPPDFIVTCPECEHSFCAICRYEKCICSETTATEETIERTCRKCPSCGAPTEKSGGCSHMHCIQCNSHWCYLCRKPWSNECQWDHWFD
;
A
#
# COMPACT_ATOMS: atom_id res chain seq x y z
N MET A 1 -18.30 -26.57 -34.89
CA MET A 1 -17.99 -25.13 -34.95
C MET A 1 -16.77 -24.91 -34.05
N LYS A 2 -15.60 -24.55 -34.60
CA LYS A 2 -14.42 -24.27 -33.75
C LYS A 2 -14.62 -22.87 -33.17
N ALA A 3 -14.91 -22.77 -31.88
CA ALA A 3 -14.94 -21.48 -31.22
C ALA A 3 -13.50 -20.92 -31.19
N VAL A 4 -13.35 -19.71 -31.72
CA VAL A 4 -12.08 -18.96 -31.75
C VAL A 4 -12.28 -17.76 -30.85
N VAL A 5 -11.37 -17.57 -29.91
CA VAL A 5 -11.39 -16.41 -29.01
C VAL A 5 -10.89 -15.20 -29.77
N GLN A 6 -11.71 -14.15 -29.85
CA GLN A 6 -11.32 -12.90 -30.47
C GLN A 6 -10.51 -12.06 -29.48
N LEU A 7 -9.24 -11.88 -29.80
CA LEU A 7 -8.38 -10.85 -29.21
C LEU A 7 -8.47 -9.63 -30.13
N ASN A 8 -8.15 -8.42 -29.67
CA ASN A 8 -8.02 -7.23 -30.54
C ASN A 8 -6.77 -7.31 -31.47
N CYS A 9 -6.53 -8.47 -32.06
CA CYS A 9 -5.50 -8.78 -33.05
C CYS A 9 -5.99 -9.91 -33.98
N GLU A 10 -5.22 -10.24 -35.02
CA GLU A 10 -5.61 -11.24 -36.02
C GLU A 10 -5.21 -12.69 -35.64
N HIS A 11 -4.63 -12.89 -34.45
CA HIS A 11 -4.18 -14.22 -34.02
C HIS A 11 -5.33 -15.08 -33.51
N GLN A 12 -5.39 -16.31 -34.00
CA GLN A 12 -6.42 -17.27 -33.66
C GLN A 12 -5.89 -18.33 -32.70
N THR A 13 -6.70 -18.68 -31.70
CA THR A 13 -6.45 -19.80 -30.79
C THR A 13 -7.74 -20.60 -30.62
N CYS A 14 -7.63 -21.92 -30.44
CA CYS A 14 -8.79 -22.71 -30.03
C CYS A 14 -9.11 -22.46 -28.55
N MET A 15 -10.35 -22.77 -28.15
CA MET A 15 -10.82 -22.63 -26.77
C MET A 15 -9.97 -23.41 -25.76
N GLU A 16 -9.53 -24.62 -26.10
CA GLU A 16 -8.75 -25.47 -25.19
C GLU A 16 -7.36 -24.88 -24.93
N CYS A 17 -6.64 -24.49 -25.99
CA CYS A 17 -5.34 -23.83 -25.87
C CYS A 17 -5.47 -22.51 -25.11
N PHE A 18 -6.51 -21.73 -25.38
CA PHE A 18 -6.74 -20.48 -24.68
C PHE A 18 -7.08 -20.69 -23.20
N THR A 19 -7.86 -21.71 -22.86
CA THR A 19 -8.18 -22.05 -21.47
C THR A 19 -6.93 -22.45 -20.69
N THR A 20 -6.05 -23.25 -21.30
CA THR A 20 -4.76 -23.61 -20.71
C THR A 20 -3.86 -22.38 -20.54
N TYR A 21 -3.75 -21.54 -21.57
CA TYR A 21 -3.02 -20.28 -21.51
C TYR A 21 -3.54 -19.39 -20.38
N LEU A 22 -4.85 -19.19 -20.28
CA LEU A 22 -5.48 -18.40 -19.23
C LEU A 22 -5.12 -18.91 -17.83
N LYS A 23 -5.20 -20.21 -17.60
CA LYS A 23 -4.86 -20.82 -16.30
C LYS A 23 -3.39 -20.61 -15.93
N THR A 24 -2.49 -20.77 -16.89
CA THR A 24 -1.06 -20.51 -16.69
C THR A 24 -0.81 -19.03 -16.43
N ALA A 25 -1.34 -18.15 -17.27
CA ALA A 25 -1.19 -16.71 -17.13
C ALA A 25 -1.75 -16.19 -15.80
N PHE A 26 -2.84 -16.79 -15.31
CA PHE A 26 -3.42 -16.47 -14.01
C PHE A 26 -2.52 -16.93 -12.86
N THR A 27 -2.05 -18.18 -12.89
CA THR A 27 -1.13 -18.73 -11.88
C THR A 27 0.20 -17.98 -11.82
N GLU A 28 0.69 -17.54 -12.97
CA GLU A 28 1.96 -16.81 -13.10
C GLU A 28 1.81 -15.29 -12.98
N ASN A 29 0.63 -14.78 -12.61
CA ASN A 29 0.36 -13.34 -12.44
C ASN A 29 0.72 -12.47 -13.67
N GLN A 30 0.45 -12.97 -14.88
CA GLN A 30 0.75 -12.28 -16.14
C GLN A 30 -0.34 -11.28 -16.58
N PHE A 31 -1.43 -11.17 -15.83
CA PHE A 31 -2.47 -10.18 -16.07
C PHE A 31 -1.96 -8.77 -15.73
N ARG A 32 -2.40 -7.78 -16.49
CA ARG A 32 -1.99 -6.38 -16.31
C ARG A 32 -3.11 -5.43 -16.71
N PHE A 33 -3.00 -4.17 -16.29
CA PHE A 33 -3.90 -3.13 -16.77
C PHE A 33 -3.55 -2.71 -18.19
N PHE A 34 -4.55 -2.77 -19.06
CA PHE A 34 -4.56 -2.15 -20.37
C PHE A 34 -5.50 -0.94 -20.31
N PRO A 35 -5.05 0.29 -20.63
CA PRO A 35 -5.81 1.52 -20.38
C PRO A 35 -7.24 1.55 -20.93
N GLN A 36 -7.54 0.79 -21.99
CA GLN A 36 -8.88 0.74 -22.60
C GLN A 36 -9.67 -0.53 -22.27
N ASN A 37 -9.03 -1.53 -21.65
CA ASN A 37 -9.61 -2.88 -21.48
C ASN A 37 -9.57 -3.36 -20.03
N GLY A 38 -9.08 -2.54 -19.10
CA GLY A 38 -8.99 -2.89 -17.69
C GLY A 38 -7.93 -3.96 -17.40
N TYR A 39 -8.15 -4.76 -16.36
CA TYR A 39 -7.24 -5.84 -15.97
C TYR A 39 -7.46 -7.05 -16.88
N THR A 40 -6.52 -7.30 -17.79
CA THR A 40 -6.66 -8.34 -18.82
C THR A 40 -5.32 -8.99 -19.12
N VAL A 41 -5.36 -10.05 -19.93
CA VAL A 41 -4.19 -10.80 -20.38
C VAL A 41 -3.89 -10.48 -21.85
N GLY A 42 -2.59 -10.44 -22.18
CA GLY A 42 -2.12 -10.22 -23.54
C GLY A 42 -2.36 -11.40 -24.48
N CYS A 43 -2.06 -11.20 -25.75
CA CYS A 43 -1.99 -12.27 -26.74
C CYS A 43 -0.79 -13.19 -26.41
N PRO A 44 -0.94 -14.52 -26.49
CA PRO A 44 0.18 -15.45 -26.25
C PRO A 44 1.29 -15.38 -27.31
N VAL A 45 1.05 -14.72 -28.45
CA VAL A 45 2.03 -14.55 -29.51
C VAL A 45 3.06 -13.49 -29.11
N TYR A 46 4.33 -13.87 -29.12
CA TYR A 46 5.44 -12.99 -28.76
C TYR A 46 5.44 -11.70 -29.61
N GLY A 47 5.58 -10.55 -28.94
CA GLY A 47 5.61 -9.24 -29.60
C GLY A 47 4.24 -8.67 -30.00
N CYS A 48 3.15 -9.41 -29.79
CA CYS A 48 1.80 -8.92 -30.04
C CYS A 48 1.31 -8.01 -28.91
N SER A 49 0.75 -6.86 -29.27
CA SER A 49 0.12 -5.92 -28.32
C SER A 49 -1.35 -6.22 -28.05
N GLY A 50 -1.91 -7.25 -28.68
CA GLY A 50 -3.30 -7.63 -28.49
C GLY A 50 -3.58 -8.15 -27.09
N CYS A 51 -4.84 -8.11 -26.68
CA CYS A 51 -5.36 -8.55 -25.39
C CYS A 51 -6.81 -9.04 -25.51
N VAL A 52 -7.29 -9.64 -24.44
CA VAL A 52 -8.70 -10.05 -24.31
C VAL A 52 -9.54 -8.81 -24.02
N VAL A 53 -10.54 -8.55 -24.87
CA VAL A 53 -11.44 -7.40 -24.75
C VAL A 53 -12.65 -7.72 -23.89
N ASP A 54 -13.23 -8.91 -24.06
CA ASP A 54 -14.39 -9.35 -23.29
C ASP A 54 -13.97 -10.13 -22.05
N THR A 55 -14.14 -9.52 -20.88
CA THR A 55 -13.79 -10.12 -19.58
C THR A 55 -14.61 -11.37 -19.27
N HIS A 56 -15.77 -11.59 -19.90
CA HIS A 56 -16.54 -12.83 -19.73
C HIS A 56 -15.80 -14.07 -20.24
N CYS A 57 -14.80 -13.89 -21.11
CA CYS A 57 -13.91 -14.98 -21.51
C CYS A 57 -13.14 -15.58 -20.32
N PHE A 58 -12.93 -14.83 -19.23
CA PHE A 58 -12.25 -15.34 -18.03
C PHE A 58 -13.11 -16.31 -17.22
N TYR A 59 -14.40 -16.46 -17.53
CA TYR A 59 -15.23 -17.52 -16.96
C TYR A 59 -14.71 -18.93 -17.31
N LEU A 60 -13.83 -19.05 -18.30
CA LEU A 60 -13.09 -20.28 -18.62
C LEU A 60 -12.15 -20.76 -17.49
N LEU A 61 -11.79 -19.88 -16.55
CA LEU A 61 -11.10 -20.25 -15.32
C LEU A 61 -12.00 -21.07 -14.36
N GLY A 62 -13.30 -21.11 -14.61
CA GLY A 62 -14.32 -21.65 -13.72
C GLY A 62 -14.86 -20.59 -12.77
N LYS A 63 -15.97 -20.91 -12.08
CA LYS A 63 -16.68 -19.95 -11.20
C LYS A 63 -15.76 -19.35 -10.13
N SER A 64 -15.04 -20.18 -9.38
CA SER A 64 -14.13 -19.71 -8.33
C SER A 64 -12.95 -18.91 -8.89
N GLY A 65 -12.37 -19.35 -10.02
CA GLY A 65 -11.27 -18.63 -10.67
C GLY A 65 -11.70 -17.27 -11.22
N TYR A 66 -12.95 -17.16 -11.69
CA TYR A 66 -13.52 -15.89 -12.13
C TYR A 66 -13.76 -14.93 -10.96
N GLU A 67 -14.27 -15.43 -9.83
CA GLU A 67 -14.40 -14.65 -8.59
C GLU A 67 -13.03 -14.16 -8.08
N ASP A 68 -12.00 -15.02 -8.12
CA ASP A 68 -10.63 -14.64 -7.76
C ASP A 68 -10.03 -13.62 -8.74
N TYR A 69 -10.31 -13.74 -10.04
CA TYR A 69 -9.94 -12.73 -11.04
C TYR A 69 -10.58 -11.37 -10.74
N GLN A 70 -11.88 -11.34 -10.44
CA GLN A 70 -12.59 -10.11 -10.12
C GLN A 70 -11.98 -9.45 -8.87
N ARG A 71 -11.68 -10.24 -7.85
CA ARG A 71 -11.00 -9.77 -6.64
C ARG A 71 -9.64 -9.16 -6.97
N GLN A 72 -8.76 -9.90 -7.66
CA GLN A 72 -7.43 -9.40 -8.04
C GLN A 72 -7.50 -8.14 -8.91
N ALA A 73 -8.48 -8.06 -9.83
CA ALA A 73 -8.67 -6.89 -10.68
C ALA A 73 -8.99 -5.64 -9.84
N VAL A 74 -9.90 -5.76 -8.87
CA VAL A 74 -10.24 -4.66 -7.95
C VAL A 74 -9.06 -4.30 -7.07
N GLU A 75 -8.42 -5.28 -6.43
CA GLU A 75 -7.26 -5.05 -5.56
C GLU A 75 -6.13 -4.33 -6.30
N ARG A 76 -5.81 -4.75 -7.53
CA ARG A 76 -4.77 -4.11 -8.33
C ARG A 76 -5.17 -2.70 -8.78
N LEU A 77 -6.45 -2.45 -9.10
CA LEU A 77 -6.92 -1.10 -9.42
C LEU A 77 -6.77 -0.17 -8.21
N VAL A 78 -7.28 -0.60 -7.05
CA VAL A 78 -7.21 0.15 -5.79
C VAL A 78 -5.75 0.40 -5.39
N SER A 79 -4.83 -0.55 -5.63
CA SER A 79 -3.40 -0.36 -5.36
C SER A 79 -2.72 0.66 -6.28
N MET A 80 -3.27 0.90 -7.48
CA MET A 80 -2.71 1.83 -8.46
C MET A 80 -3.21 3.25 -8.29
N GLU A 81 -4.43 3.41 -7.76
CA GLU A 81 -5.05 4.71 -7.50
C GLU A 81 -4.63 5.29 -6.14
N GLN A 82 -4.50 6.61 -6.04
CA GLN A 82 -4.06 7.26 -4.79
C GLN A 82 -5.10 7.16 -3.66
N ASP A 83 -6.38 7.02 -4.01
CA ASP A 83 -7.50 7.05 -3.07
C ASP A 83 -8.04 5.66 -2.73
N GLY A 84 -7.30 4.60 -3.12
CA GLY A 84 -7.66 3.23 -2.86
C GLY A 84 -7.35 2.77 -1.42
N LEU A 85 -8.33 2.14 -0.78
CA LEU A 85 -8.21 1.61 0.59
C LEU A 85 -8.45 0.11 0.65
N PHE A 86 -7.71 -0.55 1.53
CA PHE A 86 -7.89 -1.95 1.90
C PHE A 86 -8.34 -2.05 3.35
N CYS A 87 -9.36 -2.86 3.63
CA CYS A 87 -9.80 -3.13 4.98
C CYS A 87 -8.71 -3.92 5.73
N PRO A 88 -8.19 -3.42 6.87
CA PRO A 88 -7.13 -4.08 7.64
C PRO A 88 -7.60 -5.35 8.37
N ARG A 89 -8.90 -5.61 8.40
CA ARG A 89 -9.47 -6.75 9.14
C ARG A 89 -9.10 -8.05 8.44
N THR A 90 -8.47 -8.96 9.18
CA THR A 90 -7.94 -10.25 8.70
C THR A 90 -8.95 -11.13 7.98
N HIS A 91 -10.25 -10.98 8.27
CA HIS A 91 -11.33 -11.76 7.66
C HIS A 91 -12.13 -11.00 6.59
N CYS A 92 -11.76 -9.75 6.27
CA CYS A 92 -12.45 -8.95 5.27
C CYS A 92 -11.53 -8.65 4.08
N GLY A 93 -10.50 -7.83 4.26
CA GLY A 93 -9.60 -7.46 3.17
C GLY A 93 -10.25 -6.68 2.01
N ALA A 94 -11.49 -6.20 2.17
CA ALA A 94 -12.23 -5.49 1.12
C ALA A 94 -11.43 -4.30 0.58
N ALA A 95 -11.42 -4.17 -0.75
CA ALA A 95 -10.77 -3.10 -1.48
C ALA A 95 -11.83 -2.13 -2.02
N PHE A 96 -11.73 -0.86 -1.66
CA PHE A 96 -12.73 0.16 -2.02
C PHE A 96 -12.12 1.57 -2.12
N PHE A 97 -12.85 2.47 -2.77
CA PHE A 97 -12.50 3.88 -2.85
C PHE A 97 -13.22 4.68 -1.78
N TRP A 98 -12.59 5.77 -1.32
CA TRP A 98 -13.17 6.69 -0.36
C TRP A 98 -13.00 8.14 -0.83
N ASP A 99 -14.08 8.90 -0.81
CA ASP A 99 -14.04 10.33 -1.13
C ASP A 99 -13.48 11.11 0.05
N PHE A 100 -12.31 11.73 -0.13
CA PHE A 100 -11.70 12.58 0.88
C PHE A 100 -12.55 13.83 1.14
N SER A 101 -13.30 13.81 2.23
CA SER A 101 -13.85 15.02 2.84
C SER A 101 -13.14 15.29 4.17
N PRO A 102 -12.18 16.23 4.23
CA PRO A 102 -11.63 16.70 5.50
C PRO A 102 -12.77 17.18 6.43
N PRO A 103 -12.69 16.97 7.77
CA PRO A 103 -11.52 16.57 8.57
C PRO A 103 -11.50 15.09 8.99
N ASP A 104 -12.41 14.25 8.49
CA ASP A 104 -12.59 12.89 9.00
C ASP A 104 -11.67 11.89 8.30
N PHE A 105 -10.63 11.46 9.01
CA PHE A 105 -9.72 10.40 8.57
C PHE A 105 -10.19 9.00 8.95
N ILE A 106 -11.37 8.86 9.57
CA ILE A 106 -11.95 7.57 9.91
C ILE A 106 -12.89 7.15 8.77
N VAL A 107 -12.59 6.00 8.19
CA VAL A 107 -13.37 5.40 7.11
C VAL A 107 -14.05 4.15 7.64
N THR A 108 -15.23 3.84 7.11
CA THR A 108 -15.97 2.64 7.46
C THR A 108 -15.99 1.70 6.26
N CYS A 109 -15.55 0.45 6.47
CA CYS A 109 -15.58 -0.57 5.44
C CYS A 109 -17.03 -0.89 5.03
N PRO A 110 -17.39 -0.85 3.74
CA PRO A 110 -18.76 -1.12 3.29
C PRO A 110 -19.17 -2.59 3.42
N GLU A 111 -18.22 -3.52 3.56
CA GLU A 111 -18.52 -4.95 3.65
C GLU A 111 -18.68 -5.47 5.09
N CYS A 112 -17.84 -5.01 6.01
CA CYS A 112 -17.80 -5.54 7.38
C CYS A 112 -18.05 -4.49 8.47
N GLU A 113 -18.41 -3.27 8.07
CA GLU A 113 -18.71 -2.11 8.93
C GLU A 113 -17.57 -1.73 9.89
N HIS A 114 -16.36 -2.28 9.68
CA HIS A 114 -15.20 -1.97 10.48
C HIS A 114 -14.68 -0.57 10.16
N SER A 115 -14.56 0.27 11.19
CA SER A 115 -14.07 1.64 11.05
C SER A 115 -12.58 1.73 11.39
N PHE A 116 -11.79 2.38 10.53
CA PHE A 116 -10.34 2.48 10.67
C PHE A 116 -9.80 3.76 10.04
N CYS A 117 -8.54 4.10 10.35
CA CYS A 117 -7.90 5.29 9.81
C CYS A 117 -7.49 5.15 8.32
N ALA A 118 -7.89 6.10 7.48
CA ALA A 118 -7.47 6.26 6.09
C ALA A 118 -5.98 6.60 5.90
N ILE A 119 -5.22 6.79 6.98
CA ILE A 119 -3.77 6.99 6.93
C ILE A 119 -3.04 5.74 7.44
N CYS A 120 -3.23 5.40 8.72
CA CYS A 120 -2.45 4.35 9.39
C CYS A 120 -3.13 2.99 9.48
N ARG A 121 -4.39 2.87 9.02
CA ARG A 121 -5.17 1.61 9.01
C ARG A 121 -5.47 1.01 10.40
N TYR A 122 -5.32 1.78 11.47
CA TYR A 122 -5.69 1.35 12.84
C TYR A 122 -7.07 1.87 13.26
N GLU A 123 -7.75 1.11 14.12
CA GLU A 123 -9.07 1.45 14.69
C GLU A 123 -8.99 2.61 15.70
N LYS A 124 -7.92 2.64 16.49
CA LYS A 124 -7.61 3.75 17.41
C LYS A 124 -6.29 4.36 16.99
N CYS A 125 -6.33 5.57 16.45
CA CYS A 125 -5.13 6.28 16.01
C CYS A 125 -5.20 7.75 16.44
N ILE A 126 -4.02 8.35 16.58
CA ILE A 126 -3.84 9.78 16.87
C ILE A 126 -3.60 10.59 15.59
N CYS A 127 -3.82 10.03 14.40
CA CYS A 127 -3.53 10.71 13.13
C CYS A 127 -4.41 11.95 12.90
N SER A 128 -5.50 12.13 13.65
CA SER A 128 -6.31 13.34 13.67
C SER A 128 -5.78 14.43 14.63
N GLU A 129 -4.88 14.10 15.56
CA GLU A 129 -4.27 15.06 16.49
C GLU A 129 -3.10 15.76 15.80
N THR A 130 -3.36 16.90 15.18
CA THR A 130 -2.33 17.78 14.60
C THR A 130 -1.50 18.53 15.65
N THR A 131 -1.86 18.40 16.92
CA THR A 131 -1.10 18.94 18.05
C THR A 131 -0.56 17.80 18.88
N ALA A 132 0.76 17.59 18.87
CA ALA A 132 1.40 16.77 19.89
C ALA A 132 0.96 17.31 21.26
N THR A 133 0.17 16.52 21.99
CA THR A 133 -0.24 16.87 23.36
C THR A 133 1.01 17.02 24.22
N GLU A 134 0.97 17.87 25.25
CA GLU A 134 2.12 18.06 26.16
C GLU A 134 2.64 16.72 26.70
N GLU A 135 1.73 15.78 27.00
CA GLU A 135 2.05 14.42 27.43
C GLU A 135 2.79 13.60 26.35
N THR A 136 2.44 13.77 25.08
CA THR A 136 3.15 13.11 23.96
C THR A 136 4.55 13.67 23.80
N ILE A 137 4.70 15.00 23.87
CA ILE A 137 6.02 15.65 23.81
C ILE A 137 6.90 15.19 24.99
N GLU A 138 6.35 15.09 26.21
CA GLU A 138 7.10 14.60 27.36
C GLU A 138 7.54 13.14 27.23
N ARG A 139 6.75 12.31 26.55
CA ARG A 139 7.04 10.88 26.40
C ARG A 139 7.98 10.57 25.24
N THR A 140 7.87 11.29 24.12
CA THR A 140 8.62 10.98 22.89
C THR A 140 9.82 11.88 22.67
N CYS A 141 9.82 13.09 23.25
CA CYS A 141 10.89 14.07 23.07
C CYS A 141 11.75 14.21 24.33
N ARG A 142 13.00 14.63 24.13
CA ARG A 142 13.90 15.07 25.21
C ARG A 142 14.27 16.52 25.03
N LYS A 143 14.47 17.23 26.13
CA LYS A 143 14.82 18.65 26.12
C LYS A 143 16.32 18.84 25.91
N CYS A 144 16.68 19.75 25.00
CA CYS A 144 18.07 20.15 24.78
C CYS A 144 18.68 20.68 26.08
N PRO A 145 19.87 20.22 26.51
CA PRO A 145 20.49 20.66 27.76
C PRO A 145 20.95 22.12 27.74
N SER A 146 21.13 22.72 26.55
CA SER A 146 21.60 24.10 26.40
C SER A 146 20.47 25.13 26.38
N CYS A 147 19.33 24.82 25.75
CA CYS A 147 18.24 25.78 25.52
C CYS A 147 16.84 25.28 25.93
N GLY A 148 16.70 24.01 26.33
CA GLY A 148 15.42 23.43 26.76
C GLY A 148 14.46 23.05 25.64
N ALA A 149 14.82 23.28 24.36
CA ALA A 149 13.95 22.95 23.23
C ALA A 149 13.60 21.44 23.21
N PRO A 150 12.30 21.07 23.10
CA PRO A 150 11.89 19.69 22.94
C PRO A 150 12.42 19.17 21.59
N THR A 151 13.13 18.04 21.64
CA THR A 151 13.76 17.42 20.48
C THR A 151 13.30 15.97 20.41
N GLU A 152 12.72 15.60 19.28
CA GLU A 152 12.39 14.21 18.95
C GLU A 152 13.59 13.52 18.30
N LYS A 153 13.81 12.23 18.59
CA LYS A 153 14.88 11.44 17.97
C LYS A 153 14.41 10.89 16.61
N SER A 154 14.98 11.38 15.52
CA SER A 154 14.62 10.96 14.16
C SER A 154 15.56 9.85 13.60
N GLY A 155 15.74 8.74 14.32
CA GLY A 155 16.55 7.59 13.88
C GLY A 155 17.31 6.88 15.02
N GLY A 156 18.30 6.05 14.66
CA GLY A 156 19.09 5.26 15.62
C GLY A 156 20.24 6.02 16.31
N CYS A 157 20.73 7.12 15.71
CA CYS A 157 21.87 7.84 16.26
C CYS A 157 21.50 8.65 17.52
N SER A 158 22.27 8.48 18.59
CA SER A 158 22.10 9.21 19.85
C SER A 158 22.76 10.60 19.86
N HIS A 159 23.53 10.94 18.82
CA HIS A 159 24.12 12.26 18.63
C HIS A 159 23.12 13.21 17.98
N MET A 160 22.65 14.20 18.74
CA MET A 160 21.64 15.16 18.31
C MET A 160 22.24 16.53 18.05
N HIS A 161 21.74 17.19 17.00
CA HIS A 161 22.02 18.57 16.69
C HIS A 161 20.77 19.41 16.94
N CYS A 162 20.84 20.37 17.86
CA CYS A 162 19.71 21.21 18.20
C CYS A 162 19.52 22.33 17.17
N ILE A 163 18.42 22.30 16.41
CA ILE A 163 18.11 23.32 15.40
C ILE A 163 17.87 24.75 15.96
N GLN A 164 17.65 24.89 17.27
CA GLN A 164 17.37 26.18 17.91
C GLN A 164 18.64 26.90 18.39
N CYS A 165 19.63 26.15 18.89
CA CYS A 165 20.86 26.73 19.46
C CYS A 165 22.15 26.17 18.85
N ASN A 166 22.03 25.31 17.84
CA ASN A 166 23.11 24.61 17.14
C ASN A 166 24.04 23.77 18.03
N SER A 167 23.66 23.48 19.28
CA SER A 167 24.47 22.64 20.16
C SER A 167 24.35 21.16 19.80
N HIS A 168 25.46 20.44 19.99
CA HIS A 168 25.56 19.01 19.81
C HIS A 168 25.49 18.30 21.16
N TRP A 169 24.59 17.33 21.31
CA TRP A 169 24.32 16.69 22.59
C TRP A 169 23.89 15.23 22.45
N CYS A 170 24.06 14.44 23.51
CA CYS A 170 23.65 13.04 23.55
C CYS A 170 22.19 12.90 24.01
N TYR A 171 21.35 12.27 23.20
CA TYR A 171 19.94 12.03 23.48
C TYR A 171 19.74 11.24 24.78
N LEU A 172 20.55 10.20 25.02
CA LEU A 172 20.43 9.32 26.19
C LEU A 172 20.93 10.00 27.47
N CYS A 173 22.13 10.59 27.43
CA CYS A 173 22.75 11.22 28.59
C CYS A 173 22.19 12.58 28.95
N ARG A 174 21.53 13.27 28.00
CA ARG A 174 21.03 14.65 28.15
C ARG A 174 22.14 15.64 28.53
N LYS A 175 23.31 15.50 27.90
CA LYS A 175 24.52 16.31 28.12
C LYS A 175 25.20 16.64 26.78
N PRO A 176 26.09 17.65 26.72
CA PRO A 176 26.89 17.92 25.52
C PRO A 176 27.58 16.65 25.00
N TRP A 177 27.65 16.53 23.67
CA TRP A 177 28.23 15.35 23.04
C TRP A 177 29.72 15.24 23.36
N SER A 178 30.18 14.05 23.74
CA SER A 178 31.57 13.77 24.09
C SER A 178 32.06 12.47 23.45
N ASN A 179 33.38 12.26 23.45
CA ASN A 179 33.99 11.02 22.95
C ASN A 179 33.48 9.79 23.72
N GLU A 180 33.20 9.91 25.03
CA GLU A 180 32.65 8.82 25.83
C GLU A 180 31.27 8.39 25.31
N CYS A 181 30.39 9.35 24.96
CA CYS A 181 29.10 9.05 24.34
C CYS A 181 29.23 8.30 23.01
N GLN A 182 30.28 8.62 22.24
CA GLN A 182 30.55 7.96 20.96
C GLN A 182 31.01 6.51 21.12
N TRP A 183 31.75 6.18 22.19
CA TRP A 183 32.19 4.80 22.42
C TRP A 183 31.13 3.95 23.11
N ASP A 184 30.35 4.55 24.02
CA ASP A 184 29.44 3.81 24.88
C ASP A 184 28.06 3.60 24.26
N HIS A 185 27.53 4.58 23.50
CA HIS A 185 26.13 4.57 23.05
C HIS A 185 25.86 5.47 21.84
N TRP A 186 26.72 5.39 20.82
CA TRP A 186 26.56 6.17 19.58
C TRP A 186 25.27 5.84 18.84
N PHE A 187 24.95 4.56 18.73
CA PHE A 187 23.74 4.06 18.09
C PHE A 187 22.96 3.22 19.10
N ASP A 188 21.64 3.31 19.00
CA ASP A 188 20.64 2.52 19.73
C ASP A 188 19.77 1.82 18.68
#